data_AF-A0A3B8II24-F1
#
_entry.id   AF-A0A3B8II24-F1
#
_cell.length_a   1.000
_cell.length_b   1.000
_cell.length_c   1.000
_cell.angle_alpha   90.00
_cell.angle_beta   90.00
_cell.angle_gamma   90.00
#
_symmetry.space_group_name_H-M   'P 1'
#
loop_
_entity.id
_entity.type
_entity.pdbx_description
1 polymer ?
#
loop_
_entity_poly.entity_id
_entity_poly.type
_entity_poly.pdbx_seq_one_letter_code
_entity_poly.pdbx_strand_id
1 'polypeptide(L)'
;DGTYTFTITDSYGDGICCSYGNGSFTWKEGSTTLTSGGSFSSSQTKTFTVGSGSSGGGGGSSSADITVTIRTDNYPSETTWQIRNSSGQTV
;
A
#
# COMPACT_ATOMS: atom_id res chain seq x y z
N ASP A 1 -13.14 6.39 10.16
CA ASP A 1 -11.85 6.62 9.48
C ASP A 1 -10.74 5.92 10.22
N GLY A 2 -9.74 5.40 9.51
CA GLY A 2 -8.57 4.77 10.11
C GLY A 2 -7.32 5.09 9.31
N THR A 3 -6.24 5.48 9.99
CA THR A 3 -4.94 5.68 9.36
C THR A 3 -4.13 4.40 9.44
N TYR A 4 -3.55 4.00 8.32
CA TYR A 4 -2.76 2.80 8.16
C TYR A 4 -1.41 3.14 7.56
N THR A 5 -0.40 2.39 7.99
CA THR A 5 0.97 2.50 7.51
C THR A 5 1.33 1.20 6.82
N PHE A 6 1.59 1.29 5.52
CA PHE A 6 2.13 0.20 4.72
C PHE A 6 3.63 0.34 4.61
N THR A 7 4.35 -0.74 4.89
CA THR A 7 5.79 -0.83 4.71
C THR A 7 6.08 -2.01 3.79
N ILE A 8 6.77 -1.74 2.68
CA ILE A 8 7.33 -2.75 1.79
C ILE A 8 8.85 -2.74 1.94
N THR A 9 9.45 -3.92 1.98
CA THR A 9 10.90 -4.12 2.18
C THR A 9 11.40 -5.11 1.16
N ASP A 10 12.54 -4.79 0.58
CA ASP A 10 13.29 -5.64 -0.31
C ASP A 10 14.64 -5.99 0.33
N SER A 11 14.97 -7.28 0.35
CA SER A 11 16.13 -7.79 1.08
C SER A 11 17.46 -7.51 0.39
N TYR A 12 17.46 -7.34 -0.94
CA TYR A 12 18.66 -7.11 -1.76
C TYR A 12 18.93 -5.62 -1.96
N GLY A 13 17.92 -4.78 -1.78
CA GLY A 13 18.05 -3.33 -1.75
C GLY A 13 18.01 -2.66 -3.12
N ASP A 14 17.70 -3.41 -4.16
CA ASP A 14 17.42 -2.93 -5.51
C ASP A 14 15.93 -2.61 -5.72
N GLY A 15 15.07 -3.17 -4.86
CA GLY A 15 13.65 -2.90 -4.81
C GLY A 15 12.87 -3.45 -6.00
N ILE A 16 11.56 -3.26 -6.01
CA ILE A 16 10.69 -3.95 -6.98
C ILE A 16 10.64 -3.29 -8.37
N CYS A 17 11.39 -2.21 -8.62
CA CYS A 17 11.37 -1.55 -9.92
C CYS A 17 12.74 -1.06 -10.36
N CYS A 18 13.13 -1.56 -11.53
CA CYS A 18 12.96 -0.93 -12.85
C CYS A 18 14.04 -1.51 -13.79
N SER A 19 15.15 -1.93 -13.19
CA SER A 19 16.28 -2.59 -13.85
C SER A 19 16.07 -4.09 -14.01
N TYR A 20 15.44 -4.75 -13.03
CA TYR A 20 15.24 -6.20 -12.99
C TYR A 20 13.78 -6.63 -13.12
N GLY A 21 12.91 -5.68 -13.46
CA GLY A 21 11.48 -5.88 -13.64
C GLY A 21 10.70 -4.61 -13.33
N ASN A 22 9.45 -4.57 -13.77
CA ASN A 22 8.55 -3.43 -13.56
C ASN A 22 7.49 -3.81 -12.52
N GLY A 23 7.93 -3.92 -11.26
CA GLY A 23 7.04 -4.02 -10.12
C GLY A 23 6.51 -2.66 -9.68
N SER A 24 5.36 -2.68 -9.02
CA SER A 24 4.70 -1.53 -8.43
C SER A 24 3.66 -1.99 -7.43
N PHE A 25 3.24 -1.09 -6.54
CA PHE A 25 2.10 -1.34 -5.67
C PHE A 25 1.09 -0.19 -5.77
N THR A 26 -0.20 -0.53 -5.62
CA THR A 26 -1.30 0.43 -5.61
C THR A 26 -2.36 0.01 -4.59
N TRP A 27 -2.87 0.99 -3.87
CA TRP A 27 -3.90 0.86 -2.85
C TRP A 27 -5.14 1.62 -3.29
N LYS A 28 -6.29 0.94 -3.29
CA LYS A 28 -7.57 1.53 -3.68
C LYS A 28 -8.66 1.25 -2.64
N GLU A 29 -9.50 2.26 -2.44
CA GLU A 29 -10.77 2.17 -1.72
C GLU A 29 -11.89 2.30 -2.76
N GLY A 30 -12.46 1.15 -3.17
CA GLY A 30 -13.33 1.10 -4.35
C GLY A 30 -12.63 1.65 -5.61
N SER A 31 -13.12 2.76 -6.14
CA SER A 31 -12.55 3.44 -7.32
C SER A 31 -11.46 4.47 -6.98
N THR A 32 -11.34 4.87 -5.72
CA THR A 32 -10.42 5.92 -5.28
C THR A 32 -9.04 5.33 -5.02
N THR A 33 -8.01 5.90 -5.61
CA THR A 33 -6.62 5.49 -5.31
C THR A 33 -6.14 6.23 -4.07
N LEU A 34 -5.82 5.48 -3.01
CA LEU A 34 -5.33 6.02 -1.74
C LEU A 34 -3.83 6.32 -1.81
N THR A 35 -3.04 5.37 -2.33
CA THR A 35 -1.60 5.53 -2.49
C THR A 35 -1.05 4.57 -3.54
N SER A 36 0.12 4.89 -4.09
CA SER A 36 0.86 4.03 -5.01
C SER A 36 2.36 4.27 -4.89
N GLY A 37 3.13 3.30 -5.38
CA GLY A 37 4.58 3.33 -5.33
C GLY A 37 5.19 2.13 -6.04
N GLY A 38 6.49 1.91 -5.82
CA GLY A 38 7.19 0.79 -6.43
C GLY A 38 8.67 1.05 -6.68
N SER A 39 9.07 2.30 -6.84
CA SER A 39 10.50 2.67 -6.91
C SER A 39 11.02 2.97 -5.51
N PHE A 40 11.81 2.05 -4.98
CA PHE A 40 12.55 2.18 -3.72
C PHE A 40 13.81 1.32 -3.79
N SER A 41 14.77 1.54 -2.89
CA SER A 41 15.93 0.67 -2.75
C SER A 41 15.59 -0.51 -1.85
N SER A 42 15.81 -0.38 -0.53
CA SER A 42 15.57 -1.48 0.43
C SER A 42 14.21 -1.42 1.09
N SER A 43 13.58 -0.24 1.21
CA SER A 43 12.27 -0.14 1.86
C SER A 43 11.51 1.12 1.44
N GLN A 44 10.19 1.04 1.45
CA GLN A 44 9.30 2.17 1.30
C GLN A 44 8.15 2.07 2.30
N THR A 45 7.89 3.18 2.98
CA THR A 45 6.75 3.30 3.90
C THR A 45 5.79 4.37 3.38
N LYS A 46 4.50 4.05 3.34
CA LYS A 46 3.42 4.94 2.92
C LYS A 46 2.30 4.89 3.95
N THR A 47 1.85 6.07 4.36
CA THR A 47 0.69 6.22 5.24
C THR A 47 -0.51 6.65 4.41
N PHE A 48 -1.65 6.00 4.62
CA PHE A 48 -2.91 6.33 3.96
C PHE A 48 -4.06 6.24 4.98
N THR A 49 -5.13 6.98 4.69
CA THR A 49 -6.33 6.99 5.55
C THR A 49 -7.48 6.34 4.78
N VAL A 50 -8.11 5.36 5.41
CA VAL A 50 -9.30 4.65 4.93
C VAL A 50 -10.52 5.31 5.56
N GLY A 51 -11.58 5.52 4.79
CA GLY A 51 -12.81 6.19 5.19
C GLY A 51 -12.89 7.68 4.84
N SER A 52 -11.79 8.30 4.37
CA SER A 52 -11.76 9.73 4.06
C SER A 52 -12.24 10.06 2.63
N GLY A 53 -13.22 9.30 2.15
CA GLY A 53 -13.77 9.36 0.79
C GLY A 53 -15.17 9.98 0.72
N SER A 54 -15.38 11.12 1.37
CA SER A 54 -16.12 12.30 0.85
C SER A 54 -16.90 13.02 1.93
N SER A 55 -16.48 14.27 2.20
CA SER A 55 -17.37 15.32 2.66
C SER A 55 -18.49 15.51 1.63
N GLY A 56 -19.63 14.85 1.87
CA GLY A 56 -20.89 15.06 1.19
C GLY A 56 -21.95 14.38 2.04
N GLY A 57 -22.74 15.18 2.76
CA GLY A 57 -23.67 14.70 3.78
C GLY A 57 -24.50 13.48 3.34
N GLY A 58 -24.44 12.41 4.14
CA GLY A 58 -25.23 11.21 3.93
C GLY A 58 -24.59 10.04 4.65
N GLY A 59 -25.10 9.71 5.84
CA GLY A 59 -24.64 8.59 6.65
C GLY A 59 -24.65 7.28 5.86
N GLY A 60 -23.46 6.85 5.45
CA GLY A 60 -23.19 5.53 4.91
C GLY A 60 -21.83 5.12 5.43
N SER A 61 -21.81 4.32 6.49
CA SER A 61 -20.62 3.56 6.88
C SER A 61 -20.41 2.51 5.79
N SER A 62 -19.93 2.95 4.63
CA SER A 62 -19.56 2.05 3.56
C SER A 62 -18.24 1.44 3.99
N SER A 63 -18.32 0.26 4.59
CA SER A 63 -17.20 -0.67 4.71
C SER A 63 -16.69 -0.92 3.29
N ALA A 64 -15.85 -0.02 2.79
CA ALA A 64 -15.30 -0.12 1.45
C ALA A 64 -14.15 -1.11 1.49
N ASP A 65 -14.19 -2.08 0.58
CA ASP A 65 -13.09 -3.03 0.43
C ASP A 65 -11.84 -2.28 -0.02
N ILE A 66 -10.77 -2.47 0.75
CA ILE A 66 -9.45 -1.98 0.38
C ILE A 66 -8.79 -3.04 -0.50
N THR A 67 -8.58 -2.69 -1.77
CA THR A 67 -7.87 -3.53 -2.72
C THR A 67 -6.41 -3.12 -2.76
N VAL A 68 -5.55 -4.09 -2.47
CA VAL A 68 -4.09 -3.97 -2.54
C VAL A 68 -3.62 -4.75 -3.74
N THR A 69 -2.91 -4.08 -4.65
CA THR A 69 -2.26 -4.75 -5.77
C THR A 69 -0.77 -4.53 -5.64
N ILE A 70 -0.01 -5.62 -5.47
CA ILE A 70 1.45 -5.60 -5.48
C ILE A 70 1.89 -6.45 -6.66
N ARG A 71 2.64 -5.85 -7.56
CA ARG A 71 3.39 -6.50 -8.63
C ARG A 71 4.85 -6.42 -8.25
N THR A 72 5.50 -7.55 -8.07
CA THR A 72 6.95 -7.61 -7.86
C THR A 72 7.67 -7.55 -9.20
N ASP A 73 8.98 -7.41 -9.15
CA ASP A 73 9.87 -7.65 -10.28
C ASP A 73 10.10 -9.17 -10.50
N ASN A 74 11.22 -9.52 -11.12
CA ASN A 74 11.59 -10.91 -11.38
C ASN A 74 11.98 -11.70 -10.11
N TYR A 75 12.12 -11.06 -8.95
CA TYR A 75 12.54 -11.68 -7.69
C TYR A 75 11.52 -11.49 -6.54
N PRO A 76 10.29 -12.03 -6.69
CA PRO A 76 9.23 -11.86 -5.70
C PRO A 76 9.56 -12.35 -4.29
N SER A 77 10.43 -13.36 -4.16
CA SER A 77 10.82 -13.98 -2.89
C SER A 77 11.58 -13.06 -1.94
N GLU A 78 12.09 -11.93 -2.44
CA GLU A 78 12.92 -10.98 -1.69
C GLU A 78 12.08 -9.84 -1.10
N THR A 79 10.87 -9.67 -1.63
CA THR A 79 9.93 -8.63 -1.26
C THR A 79 9.01 -9.11 -0.14
N THR A 80 9.02 -8.36 0.96
CA THR A 80 8.08 -8.53 2.07
C THR A 80 7.31 -7.25 2.31
N TRP A 81 6.11 -7.37 2.89
CA TRP A 81 5.27 -6.22 3.18
C TRP A 81 4.51 -6.42 4.49
N GLN A 82 4.20 -5.30 5.13
CA GLN A 82 3.47 -5.24 6.39
C GLN A 82 2.54 -4.03 6.40
N ILE A 83 1.38 -4.20 6.99
CA ILE A 83 0.41 -3.12 7.21
C ILE A 83 0.21 -2.98 8.72
N ARG A 84 0.26 -1.75 9.22
CA ARG A 84 -0.05 -1.45 10.62
C ARG A 84 -1.14 -0.39 10.71
N ASN A 85 -2.02 -0.52 11.69
CA ASN A 85 -2.96 0.55 12.02
C ASN A 85 -2.26 1.70 12.79
N SER A 86 -3.00 2.78 13.08
CA SER A 86 -2.51 3.92 13.84
C SER A 86 -2.04 3.58 15.26
N SER A 87 -2.51 2.46 15.83
CA SER A 87 -2.06 1.93 17.12
C SER A 87 -0.81 1.05 17.01
N GLY A 88 -0.25 0.85 15.81
CA GLY A 88 0.94 0.03 15.56
C GLY A 88 0.68 -1.47 15.48
N GLN A 89 -0.58 -1.92 15.52
CA GLN A 89 -0.94 -3.32 15.37
C GLN A 89 -0.88 -3.74 13.90
N THR A 90 -0.25 -4.88 13.63
CA THR A 90 -0.26 -5.50 12.30
C THR A 90 -1.66 -6.01 11.96
N VAL A 91 -2.16 -5.66 10.78
CA VAL A 91 -3.47 -6.07 10.26
C VAL A 91 -3.34 -7.03 9.09
#